data_AF-A0A6V7X5P9-F1
#
_entry.id   AF-A0A6V7X5P9-F1
#
_cell.length_a   1.000
_cell.length_b   1.000
_cell.length_c   1.000
_cell.angle_alpha   90.00
_cell.angle_beta   90.00
_cell.angle_gamma   90.00
#
_symmetry.space_group_name_H-M   'P 1'
#
loop_
_entity.id
_entity.type
_entity.pdbx_description
1 polymer ?
#
loop_
_entity_poly.entity_id
_entity_poly.type
_entity_poly.pdbx_seq_one_letter_code
_entity_poly.pdbx_strand_id
1 'polypeptide(L)'
;MFTFNLGNIILHFYFFPINKTFLFLRNEDYFCFYFLFVVFAEDASTKEDLLPRGVHPQLASFYSGEETFACLDGNKVTPFNQVNDDYCDCADGSDEPGTAACRNGKFYCKNYGYKPSLIPSSRVNDYICDCCDGSDEWDSGTECPNVCEALGSEARSEAKQRRATYEAGWRKREELAVEGKKMMEEKTKELEKQKVELSSLEERKLELEEAKNVAEKLESDAKREVDEQFEEEKNRKLTEKAQNLLKEIDNDGNGKISNEELRLYCGLGQQQLLPPENELKEESENVGDNFELEEMFKGIFGKEMKILI
;
A
#
# COMPACT_ATOMS: atom_id res chain seq x y z
N MET A 1 -13.66 -27.75 41.32
CA MET A 1 -14.16 -27.86 42.70
C MET A 1 -13.69 -26.63 43.43
N PHE A 2 -14.61 -25.77 43.85
CA PHE A 2 -14.29 -24.61 44.69
C PHE A 2 -14.95 -24.80 46.05
N THR A 3 -14.18 -24.60 47.11
CA THR A 3 -14.64 -24.63 48.50
C THR A 3 -14.66 -23.22 49.05
N PHE A 4 -15.84 -22.73 49.39
CA PHE A 4 -16.00 -21.50 50.15
C PHE A 4 -16.37 -21.86 51.58
N ASN A 5 -15.68 -21.22 52.53
CA ASN A 5 -15.84 -21.49 53.95
C ASN A 5 -16.40 -20.24 54.64
N LEU A 6 -17.67 -20.31 55.04
CA LEU A 6 -18.36 -19.26 55.79
C LEU A 6 -18.65 -19.81 57.19
N GLY A 7 -17.62 -19.80 58.03
CA GLY A 7 -17.70 -20.20 59.43
C GLY A 7 -17.96 -21.69 59.62
N ASN A 8 -19.22 -22.06 59.89
CA ASN A 8 -19.61 -23.42 60.30
C ASN A 8 -20.26 -24.25 59.19
N ILE A 9 -20.29 -23.77 57.94
CA ILE A 9 -20.86 -24.50 56.80
C ILE A 9 -19.86 -24.49 55.66
N ILE A 10 -19.48 -25.69 55.20
CA ILE A 10 -18.62 -25.91 54.04
C ILE A 10 -19.54 -26.29 52.88
N LEU A 11 -19.61 -25.42 51.87
CA LEU A 11 -20.37 -25.67 50.64
C LEU A 11 -19.43 -26.16 49.54
N HIS A 12 -19.72 -27.36 49.02
CA HIS A 12 -19.00 -27.97 47.91
C HIS A 12 -19.83 -27.87 46.63
N PHE A 13 -19.34 -27.11 45.65
CA PHE A 13 -19.93 -27.05 44.32
C PHE A 13 -19.19 -27.99 43.37
N TYR A 14 -19.91 -28.98 42.85
CA TYR A 14 -19.46 -29.88 41.78
C TYR A 14 -20.16 -29.50 40.48
N PHE A 15 -19.38 -29.16 39.47
CA PHE A 15 -19.87 -28.92 38.13
C PHE A 15 -19.83 -30.25 37.36
N PHE A 16 -20.98 -30.82 37.05
CA PHE A 16 -21.08 -31.98 36.16
C PHE A 16 -21.48 -31.53 34.76
N PRO A 17 -20.74 -31.89 33.71
CA PRO A 17 -21.15 -31.62 32.34
C PRO A 17 -22.31 -32.57 31.98
N ILE A 18 -23.37 -31.98 31.42
CA ILE A 18 -24.58 -32.68 30.98
C ILE A 18 -24.23 -33.55 29.78
N ASN A 19 -24.12 -34.87 29.97
CA ASN A 19 -24.51 -35.85 28.96
C ASN A 19 -24.47 -37.31 29.46
N LYS A 20 -25.57 -38.02 29.16
CA LYS A 20 -25.77 -39.47 29.04
C LYS A 20 -26.18 -40.33 30.26
N THR A 21 -27.33 -40.98 30.03
CA THR A 21 -27.77 -42.34 30.44
C THR A 21 -28.00 -42.66 31.91
N PHE A 22 -29.29 -42.76 32.25
CA PHE A 22 -29.82 -43.35 33.47
C PHE A 22 -29.63 -44.89 33.44
N LEU A 23 -28.79 -45.42 34.33
CA LEU A 23 -28.69 -46.85 34.62
C LEU A 23 -29.45 -47.10 35.93
N PHE A 24 -30.56 -47.81 35.84
CA PHE A 24 -31.37 -48.22 36.98
C PHE A 24 -30.67 -49.40 37.68
N LEU A 25 -30.10 -49.17 38.86
CA LEU A 25 -29.70 -50.24 39.77
C LEU A 25 -30.61 -50.20 41.00
N ARG A 26 -31.43 -51.25 41.07
CA ARG A 26 -32.35 -51.59 42.16
C ARG A 26 -31.53 -52.01 43.38
N ASN A 27 -31.70 -51.31 44.51
CA ASN A 27 -31.44 -51.89 45.83
C ASN A 27 -32.35 -51.23 46.87
N GLU A 28 -32.98 -52.10 47.64
CA GLU A 28 -33.87 -51.83 48.77
C GLU A 28 -33.10 -51.10 49.88
N ASP A 29 -33.83 -50.42 50.77
CA ASP A 29 -33.37 -49.85 52.05
C ASP A 29 -32.88 -48.39 52.11
N TYR A 30 -33.48 -47.44 51.38
CA TYR A 30 -33.40 -46.00 51.75
C TYR A 30 -34.69 -45.24 51.41
N PHE A 31 -35.78 -45.55 52.12
CA PHE A 31 -37.12 -45.00 51.86
C PHE A 31 -37.45 -43.68 52.58
N CYS A 32 -36.51 -42.98 53.24
CA CYS A 32 -36.91 -41.94 54.22
C CYS A 32 -36.35 -40.51 54.10
N PHE A 33 -35.58 -40.11 53.09
CA PHE A 33 -35.05 -38.72 53.07
C PHE A 33 -34.92 -38.06 51.69
N TYR A 34 -35.84 -38.33 50.77
CA TYR A 34 -35.86 -37.66 49.46
C TYR A 34 -37.26 -37.19 49.05
N PHE A 35 -38.00 -36.61 49.99
CA PHE A 35 -39.33 -36.05 49.73
C PHE A 35 -39.48 -34.63 50.28
N LEU A 36 -38.60 -33.70 49.91
CA LEU A 36 -38.92 -32.26 49.88
C LEU A 36 -37.87 -31.41 49.16
N PHE A 37 -37.54 -31.74 47.92
CA PHE A 37 -37.05 -30.73 46.98
C PHE A 37 -37.97 -30.75 45.77
N VAL A 38 -39.20 -30.29 45.99
CA VAL A 38 -39.98 -29.69 44.91
C VAL A 38 -39.21 -28.43 44.54
N VAL A 39 -38.29 -28.56 43.58
CA VAL A 39 -37.80 -27.42 42.82
C VAL A 39 -39.04 -26.90 42.12
N PHE A 40 -39.67 -25.87 42.68
CA PHE A 40 -40.43 -24.95 41.87
C PHE A 40 -39.42 -24.40 40.87
N ALA A 41 -39.37 -25.02 39.69
CA ALA A 41 -38.99 -24.30 38.51
C ALA A 41 -40.10 -23.26 38.36
N GLU A 42 -39.89 -22.09 38.98
CA GLU A 42 -40.53 -20.90 38.47
C GLU A 42 -40.07 -20.82 37.02
N ASP A 43 -40.97 -21.17 36.10
CA ASP A 43 -40.84 -20.81 34.71
C ASP A 43 -40.51 -19.32 34.68
N ALA A 44 -39.27 -18.98 34.32
CA ALA A 44 -38.83 -17.61 34.07
C ALA A 44 -39.44 -17.10 32.74
N SER A 45 -40.73 -17.33 32.56
CA SER A 45 -41.51 -17.04 31.36
C SER A 45 -42.87 -16.43 31.74
N THR A 46 -42.90 -15.50 32.70
CA THR A 46 -44.14 -14.79 33.09
C THR A 46 -43.99 -13.28 33.23
N LYS A 47 -42.83 -12.69 32.88
CA LYS A 47 -42.65 -11.22 32.89
C LYS A 47 -42.76 -10.54 31.52
N GLU A 48 -42.70 -11.27 30.40
CA GLU A 48 -42.82 -10.66 29.06
C GLU A 48 -44.28 -10.42 28.60
N ASP A 49 -45.26 -11.06 29.25
CA ASP A 49 -46.69 -10.91 28.93
C ASP A 49 -47.36 -9.74 29.64
N LEU A 50 -46.63 -9.01 30.49
CA LEU A 50 -47.13 -7.83 31.20
C LEU A 50 -46.81 -6.51 30.50
N LEU A 51 -46.04 -6.53 29.42
CA LEU A 51 -45.65 -5.32 28.71
C LEU A 51 -46.76 -4.86 27.77
N PRO A 52 -47.08 -3.55 27.73
CA PRO A 52 -47.97 -3.02 26.71
C PRO A 52 -47.48 -3.37 25.30
N ARG A 53 -48.43 -3.56 24.39
CA ARG A 53 -48.14 -3.90 22.99
C ARG A 53 -47.21 -2.86 22.37
N GLY A 54 -46.30 -3.33 21.50
CA GLY A 54 -45.38 -2.49 20.75
C GLY A 54 -44.23 -1.87 21.55
N VAL A 55 -44.12 -2.14 22.85
CA VAL A 55 -43.01 -1.68 23.69
C VAL A 55 -41.74 -2.49 23.39
N HIS A 56 -40.63 -1.78 23.16
CA HIS A 56 -39.31 -2.40 23.04
C HIS A 56 -38.86 -2.97 24.40
N PRO A 57 -38.32 -4.21 24.49
CA PRO A 57 -37.97 -4.85 25.76
C PRO A 57 -37.03 -4.04 26.67
N GLN A 58 -36.13 -3.25 26.09
CA GLN A 58 -35.24 -2.36 26.84
C GLN A 58 -35.96 -1.20 27.56
N LEU A 59 -37.17 -0.86 27.12
CA LEU A 59 -37.99 0.19 27.74
C LEU A 59 -38.97 -0.38 28.78
N ALA A 60 -38.97 -1.70 29.01
CA ALA A 60 -39.93 -2.37 29.87
C ALA A 60 -40.10 -1.73 31.26
N SER A 61 -39.01 -1.25 31.86
CA SER A 61 -39.02 -0.62 33.18
C SER A 61 -39.79 0.71 33.24
N PHE A 62 -40.00 1.38 32.10
CA PHE A 62 -40.76 2.62 32.04
C PHE A 62 -42.27 2.38 31.94
N TYR A 63 -42.67 1.16 31.54
CA TYR A 63 -44.08 0.77 31.37
C TYR A 63 -44.55 -0.21 32.45
N SER A 64 -43.85 -0.27 33.59
CA SER A 64 -44.21 -1.15 34.71
C SER A 64 -44.98 -0.44 35.83
N GLY A 65 -45.50 0.77 35.59
CA GLY A 65 -46.27 1.56 36.56
C GLY A 65 -47.73 1.10 36.62
N GLU A 66 -48.32 1.05 37.81
CA GLU A 66 -49.72 0.62 37.98
C GLU A 66 -50.73 1.78 37.86
N GLU A 67 -50.33 3.01 38.24
CA GLU A 67 -51.26 4.15 38.32
C GLU A 67 -50.89 5.30 37.36
N THR A 68 -49.61 5.57 37.15
CA THR A 68 -49.13 6.70 36.33
C THR A 68 -48.01 6.28 35.38
N PHE A 69 -47.94 7.00 34.27
CA PHE A 69 -46.93 6.88 33.23
C PHE A 69 -46.28 8.26 33.02
N ALA A 70 -44.96 8.32 33.04
CA ALA A 70 -44.22 9.52 32.68
C ALA A 70 -43.74 9.35 31.24
N CYS A 71 -44.04 10.34 30.38
CA CYS A 71 -43.50 10.38 29.01
C CYS A 71 -41.97 10.28 29.07
N LEU A 72 -41.36 9.59 28.12
CA LEU A 72 -39.92 9.31 28.15
C LEU A 72 -39.06 10.57 27.96
N ASP A 73 -39.64 11.62 27.36
CA ASP A 73 -39.07 12.96 27.28
C ASP A 73 -39.11 13.75 28.61
N GLY A 74 -39.82 13.25 29.62
CA GLY A 74 -39.98 13.87 30.93
C GLY A 74 -40.90 15.09 30.96
N ASN A 75 -41.59 15.41 29.86
CA ASN A 75 -42.37 16.65 29.74
C ASN A 75 -43.75 16.58 30.40
N LYS A 76 -44.31 15.38 30.53
CA LYS A 76 -45.69 15.17 31.00
C LYS A 76 -45.80 13.83 31.73
N VAL A 77 -46.71 13.79 32.71
CA VAL A 77 -47.11 12.56 33.42
C VAL A 77 -48.60 12.38 33.19
N THR A 78 -48.97 11.21 32.70
CA THR A 78 -50.35 10.79 32.43
C THR A 78 -50.71 9.61 33.34
N PRO A 79 -51.99 9.31 33.56
CA PRO A 79 -52.37 8.05 34.20
C PRO A 79 -52.10 6.87 33.24
N PHE A 80 -51.77 5.70 33.80
CA PHE A 80 -51.31 4.56 33.00
C PHE A 80 -52.38 4.01 32.04
N ASN A 81 -53.66 4.30 32.30
CA ASN A 81 -54.77 3.92 31.41
C ASN A 81 -54.80 4.69 30.08
N GLN A 82 -54.01 5.76 29.95
CA GLN A 82 -53.82 6.49 28.69
C GLN A 82 -52.68 5.91 27.84
N VAL A 83 -52.03 4.82 28.28
CA VAL A 83 -51.04 4.13 27.45
C VAL A 83 -51.78 3.21 26.48
N ASN A 84 -51.56 3.40 25.17
CA ASN A 84 -52.26 2.71 24.09
C ASN A 84 -53.79 2.96 24.10
N ASP A 85 -54.21 4.20 24.36
CA ASP A 85 -55.62 4.59 24.33
C ASP A 85 -56.09 5.16 22.98
N ASP A 86 -55.22 5.09 21.96
CA ASP A 86 -55.41 5.63 20.61
C ASP A 86 -55.50 7.16 20.57
N TYR A 87 -54.93 7.83 21.58
CA TYR A 87 -54.78 9.28 21.63
C TYR A 87 -53.34 9.69 21.97
N CYS A 88 -52.79 10.66 21.22
CA CYS A 88 -51.42 11.09 21.42
C CYS A 88 -51.31 12.19 22.50
N ASP A 89 -51.00 11.77 23.72
CA ASP A 89 -50.78 12.59 24.90
C ASP A 89 -49.32 13.03 25.10
N CYS A 90 -48.33 12.24 24.72
CA CYS A 90 -46.91 12.59 24.84
C CYS A 90 -46.33 13.18 23.53
N ALA A 91 -45.48 14.21 23.65
CA ALA A 91 -44.86 14.84 22.47
C ALA A 91 -43.85 13.93 21.76
N ASP A 92 -43.25 12.98 22.49
CA ASP A 92 -42.35 11.95 21.96
C ASP A 92 -43.07 10.69 21.47
N GLY A 93 -44.38 10.58 21.70
CA GLY A 93 -45.22 9.44 21.35
C GLY A 93 -44.94 8.17 22.16
N SER A 94 -44.38 8.32 23.35
CA SER A 94 -44.07 7.19 24.24
C SER A 94 -45.28 6.57 24.94
N ASP A 95 -46.39 7.27 25.00
CA ASP A 95 -47.69 6.77 25.48
C ASP A 95 -48.36 5.80 24.50
N GLU A 96 -48.07 5.90 23.20
CA GLU A 96 -48.72 5.12 22.15
C GLU A 96 -47.75 4.16 21.40
N PRO A 97 -47.06 3.23 22.10
CA PRO A 97 -46.16 2.27 21.46
C PRO A 97 -46.89 1.19 20.63
N GLY A 98 -48.17 0.96 20.90
CA GLY A 98 -49.00 -0.13 20.37
C GLY A 98 -50.10 0.30 19.39
N THR A 99 -50.22 1.59 19.10
CA THR A 99 -51.26 2.18 18.23
C THR A 99 -50.64 3.10 17.17
N ALA A 100 -51.49 3.68 16.30
CA ALA A 100 -51.08 4.62 15.26
C ALA A 100 -51.26 6.10 15.63
N ALA A 101 -51.66 6.42 16.86
CA ALA A 101 -52.13 7.75 17.25
C ALA A 101 -51.03 8.83 17.19
N CYS A 102 -49.78 8.49 17.54
CA CYS A 102 -48.66 9.44 17.53
C CYS A 102 -47.86 9.40 16.22
N ARG A 103 -47.59 10.57 15.62
CA ARG A 103 -46.87 10.68 14.32
C ARG A 103 -45.41 10.23 14.36
N ASN A 104 -44.75 10.35 15.50
CA ASN A 104 -43.36 9.97 15.77
C ASN A 104 -43.23 8.67 16.55
N GLY A 105 -44.36 7.98 16.79
CA GLY A 105 -44.40 6.70 17.49
C GLY A 105 -43.67 5.59 16.72
N LYS A 106 -43.24 4.57 17.46
CA LYS A 106 -42.59 3.38 16.91
C LYS A 106 -43.19 2.15 17.56
N PHE A 107 -43.53 1.18 16.73
CA PHE A 107 -44.07 -0.10 17.16
C PHE A 107 -42.98 -1.17 17.07
N TYR A 108 -42.80 -1.92 18.17
CA TYR A 108 -41.87 -3.03 18.23
C TYR A 108 -42.52 -4.36 17.87
N CYS A 109 -42.14 -4.91 16.71
CA CYS A 109 -42.45 -6.29 16.34
C CYS A 109 -41.51 -7.23 17.10
N LYS A 110 -42.08 -8.15 17.89
CA LYS A 110 -41.30 -9.14 18.64
C LYS A 110 -40.66 -10.17 17.71
N ASN A 111 -41.39 -10.60 16.67
CA ASN A 111 -40.93 -11.51 15.62
C ASN A 111 -40.22 -12.76 16.18
N TYR A 112 -40.83 -13.45 17.15
CA TYR A 112 -40.22 -14.65 17.73
C TYR A 112 -39.85 -15.68 16.65
N GLY A 113 -38.64 -16.24 16.76
CA GLY A 113 -38.08 -17.13 15.73
C GLY A 113 -37.32 -16.41 14.60
N TYR A 114 -37.50 -15.10 14.44
CA TYR A 114 -36.76 -14.24 13.51
C TYR A 114 -36.09 -13.05 14.22
N LYS A 115 -35.71 -12.00 13.46
CA LYS A 115 -35.13 -10.77 13.98
C LYS A 115 -36.26 -9.80 14.39
N PRO A 116 -36.18 -9.18 15.57
CA PRO A 116 -37.12 -8.13 15.94
C PRO A 116 -36.96 -6.92 15.02
N SER A 117 -38.03 -6.15 14.86
CA SER A 117 -38.04 -4.95 14.01
C SER A 117 -38.83 -3.83 14.67
N LEU A 118 -38.45 -2.60 14.34
CA LEU A 118 -39.21 -1.40 14.69
C LEU A 118 -39.84 -0.85 13.42
N ILE A 119 -41.15 -0.65 13.45
CA ILE A 119 -41.91 -0.03 12.37
C ILE A 119 -42.46 1.31 12.85
N PRO A 120 -42.71 2.27 11.95
CA PRO A 120 -43.40 3.51 12.33
C PRO A 120 -44.83 3.20 12.78
N SER A 121 -45.32 3.93 13.79
CA SER A 121 -46.70 3.83 14.31
C SER A 121 -47.77 3.95 13.20
N SER A 122 -47.48 4.71 12.14
CA SER A 122 -48.39 4.88 11.00
C SER A 122 -48.73 3.58 10.26
N ARG A 123 -48.01 2.49 10.51
CA ARG A 123 -48.22 1.15 9.93
C ARG A 123 -48.89 0.18 10.89
N VAL A 124 -49.39 0.68 12.02
CA VAL A 124 -50.17 -0.14 12.95
C VAL A 124 -51.64 -0.02 12.52
N ASN A 125 -52.27 -1.17 12.28
CA ASN A 125 -53.65 -1.26 11.81
C ASN A 125 -53.92 -0.50 10.49
N ASP A 126 -52.98 -0.52 9.54
CA ASP A 126 -53.10 0.14 8.23
C ASP A 126 -53.54 -0.80 7.09
N TYR A 127 -53.98 -2.01 7.46
CA TYR A 127 -54.39 -3.12 6.57
C TYR A 127 -53.24 -3.78 5.81
N ILE A 128 -51.97 -3.50 6.17
CA ILE A 128 -50.79 -4.08 5.55
C ILE A 128 -49.98 -4.84 6.62
N CYS A 129 -49.61 -6.09 6.33
CA CYS A 129 -48.78 -6.88 7.24
C CYS A 129 -47.28 -6.51 7.08
N ASP A 130 -46.75 -5.68 7.97
CA ASP A 130 -45.34 -5.30 8.04
C ASP A 130 -44.53 -6.19 9.00
N CYS A 131 -45.07 -6.56 10.16
CA CYS A 131 -44.41 -7.49 11.08
C CYS A 131 -44.56 -8.94 10.57
N CYS A 132 -43.50 -9.77 10.68
CA CYS A 132 -43.61 -11.18 10.26
C CYS A 132 -44.52 -12.01 11.16
N ASP A 133 -44.76 -11.55 12.39
CA ASP A 133 -45.65 -12.18 13.35
C ASP A 133 -47.10 -11.66 13.23
N GLY A 134 -47.33 -10.65 12.39
CA GLY A 134 -48.64 -10.01 12.20
C GLY A 134 -49.13 -9.21 13.40
N SER A 135 -48.23 -8.86 14.35
CA SER A 135 -48.61 -8.19 15.60
C SER A 135 -49.05 -6.73 15.44
N ASP A 136 -48.74 -6.13 14.30
CA ASP A 136 -49.09 -4.79 13.85
C ASP A 136 -50.57 -4.64 13.44
N GLU A 137 -51.16 -5.68 12.85
CA GLU A 137 -52.54 -5.67 12.36
C GLU A 137 -53.50 -6.40 13.33
N TRP A 138 -53.59 -5.89 14.56
CA TRP A 138 -54.34 -6.54 15.63
C TRP A 138 -55.83 -6.11 15.72
N ASP A 139 -56.20 -4.96 15.12
CA ASP A 139 -57.58 -4.42 15.12
C ASP A 139 -58.07 -3.95 13.74
N SER A 140 -57.28 -4.09 12.66
CA SER A 140 -57.70 -3.65 11.32
C SER A 140 -58.72 -4.57 10.64
N GLY A 141 -58.93 -5.77 11.15
CA GLY A 141 -59.75 -6.80 10.49
C GLY A 141 -59.05 -7.55 9.36
N THR A 142 -57.74 -7.30 9.17
CA THR A 142 -56.87 -8.07 8.27
C THR A 142 -56.24 -9.25 9.02
N GLU A 143 -56.30 -10.47 8.47
CA GLU A 143 -55.65 -11.63 9.07
C GLU A 143 -54.21 -11.79 8.55
N CYS A 144 -53.23 -11.46 9.38
CA CYS A 144 -51.80 -11.59 9.07
C CYS A 144 -51.24 -12.93 9.62
N PRO A 145 -50.84 -13.89 8.76
CA PRO A 145 -50.27 -15.14 9.22
C PRO A 145 -48.83 -14.95 9.72
N ASN A 146 -48.47 -15.66 10.80
CA ASN A 146 -47.10 -15.65 11.31
C ASN A 146 -46.16 -16.46 10.39
N VAL A 147 -45.22 -15.78 9.76
CA VAL A 147 -44.20 -16.35 8.85
C VAL A 147 -42.78 -16.27 9.43
N CYS A 148 -42.62 -15.85 10.68
CA CYS A 148 -41.31 -15.61 11.29
C CYS A 148 -40.42 -16.85 11.35
N GLU A 149 -40.96 -18.03 11.62
CA GLU A 149 -40.13 -19.24 11.73
C GLU A 149 -39.51 -19.62 10.38
N ALA A 150 -40.26 -19.47 9.28
CA ALA A 150 -39.76 -19.72 7.94
C ALA A 150 -38.62 -18.76 7.59
N LEU A 151 -38.83 -17.45 7.77
CA LEU A 151 -37.82 -16.40 7.55
C LEU A 151 -36.60 -16.58 8.47
N GLY A 152 -36.84 -16.97 9.72
CA GLY A 152 -35.81 -17.29 10.71
C GLY A 152 -34.95 -18.48 10.30
N SER A 153 -35.56 -19.55 9.82
CA SER A 153 -34.85 -20.75 9.37
C SER A 153 -33.92 -20.45 8.20
N GLU A 154 -34.38 -19.66 7.23
CA GLU A 154 -33.60 -19.23 6.08
C GLU A 154 -32.42 -18.35 6.51
N ALA A 155 -32.69 -17.31 7.31
CA ALA A 155 -31.64 -16.42 7.81
C ALA A 155 -30.57 -17.14 8.64
N ARG A 156 -30.95 -18.15 9.43
CA ARG A 156 -29.99 -18.99 10.18
C ARG A 156 -29.15 -19.86 9.24
N SER A 157 -29.74 -20.39 8.17
CA SER A 157 -29.02 -21.16 7.14
C SER A 157 -28.00 -20.28 6.41
N GLU A 158 -28.42 -19.09 5.96
CA GLU A 158 -27.53 -18.12 5.32
C GLU A 158 -26.42 -17.65 6.25
N ALA A 159 -26.73 -17.34 7.51
CA ALA A 159 -25.73 -16.95 8.50
C ALA A 159 -24.70 -18.06 8.76
N LYS A 160 -25.13 -19.34 8.74
CA LYS A 160 -24.23 -20.49 8.86
C LYS A 160 -23.29 -20.60 7.65
N GLN A 161 -23.81 -20.44 6.43
CA GLN A 161 -22.99 -20.46 5.21
C GLN A 161 -21.98 -19.30 5.22
N ARG A 162 -22.44 -18.08 5.53
CA ARG A 162 -21.57 -16.91 5.64
C ARG A 162 -20.48 -17.11 6.68
N ARG A 163 -20.82 -17.65 7.85
CA ARG A 163 -19.83 -17.97 8.89
C ARG A 163 -18.79 -18.97 8.40
N ALA A 164 -19.21 -20.04 7.72
CA ALA A 164 -18.28 -21.04 7.18
C ALA A 164 -17.32 -20.42 6.14
N THR A 165 -17.83 -19.58 5.23
CA THR A 165 -16.97 -18.88 4.25
C THR A 165 -16.00 -17.89 4.93
N TYR A 166 -16.46 -17.18 5.95
CA TYR A 166 -15.63 -16.26 6.71
C TYR A 166 -14.53 -17.00 7.49
N GLU A 167 -14.86 -18.10 8.16
CA GLU A 167 -13.90 -18.93 8.88
C GLU A 167 -12.84 -19.53 7.93
N ALA A 168 -13.25 -19.99 6.74
CA ALA A 168 -12.32 -20.47 5.72
C ALA A 168 -11.38 -19.35 5.24
N GLY A 169 -11.93 -18.15 4.96
CA GLY A 169 -11.13 -16.98 4.58
C GLY A 169 -10.18 -16.52 5.69
N TRP A 170 -10.64 -16.55 6.94
CA TRP A 170 -9.83 -16.21 8.11
C TRP A 170 -8.64 -17.17 8.27
N ARG A 171 -8.89 -18.48 8.18
CA ARG A 171 -7.82 -19.49 8.23
C ARG A 171 -6.79 -19.29 7.14
N LYS A 172 -7.22 -19.02 5.90
CA LYS A 172 -6.28 -18.78 4.80
C LYS A 172 -5.48 -17.50 5.01
N ARG A 173 -6.09 -16.45 5.54
CA ARG A 173 -5.40 -15.20 5.89
C ARG A 173 -4.32 -15.43 6.94
N GLU A 174 -4.61 -16.23 7.97
CA GLU A 174 -3.65 -16.55 9.02
C GLU A 174 -2.44 -17.32 8.46
N GLU A 175 -2.69 -18.32 7.61
CA GLU A 175 -1.64 -19.08 6.91
C GLU A 175 -0.74 -18.15 6.06
N LEU A 176 -1.36 -17.30 5.23
CA LEU A 176 -0.64 -16.36 4.37
C LEU A 176 0.11 -15.29 5.17
N ALA A 177 -0.38 -14.89 6.34
CA ALA A 177 0.33 -13.95 7.20
C ALA A 177 1.63 -14.55 7.75
N VAL A 178 1.60 -15.84 8.13
CA VAL A 178 2.80 -16.56 8.59
C VAL A 178 3.78 -16.78 7.43
N GLU A 179 3.29 -17.21 6.27
CA GLU A 179 4.11 -17.39 5.07
C GLU A 179 4.75 -16.07 4.62
N GLY A 180 3.96 -15.00 4.57
CA GLY A 180 4.42 -13.66 4.24
C GLY A 180 5.52 -13.17 5.19
N LYS A 181 5.41 -13.46 6.50
CA LYS A 181 6.46 -13.11 7.47
C LYS A 181 7.76 -13.88 7.19
N LYS A 182 7.70 -15.18 6.91
CA LYS A 182 8.89 -15.98 6.57
C LYS A 182 9.56 -15.48 5.29
N MET A 183 8.78 -15.25 4.24
CA MET A 183 9.29 -14.71 2.97
C MET A 183 9.95 -13.35 3.16
N MET A 184 9.37 -12.49 4.00
CA MET A 184 9.95 -11.19 4.35
C MET A 184 11.34 -11.38 4.99
N GLU A 185 11.43 -12.23 6.01
CA GLU A 185 12.68 -12.49 6.74
C GLU A 185 13.77 -13.12 5.85
N GLU A 186 13.39 -13.97 4.88
CA GLU A 186 14.31 -14.53 3.90
C GLU A 186 14.80 -13.47 2.92
N LYS A 187 13.87 -12.67 2.38
CA LYS A 187 14.19 -11.63 1.40
C LYS A 187 15.01 -10.49 1.98
N THR A 188 14.81 -10.12 3.26
CA THR A 188 15.66 -9.13 3.91
C THR A 188 17.08 -9.62 4.08
N LYS A 189 17.29 -10.88 4.49
CA LYS A 189 18.63 -11.47 4.57
C LYS A 189 19.32 -11.54 3.21
N GLU A 190 18.58 -11.92 2.17
CA GLU A 190 19.10 -11.93 0.80
C GLU A 190 19.49 -10.52 0.33
N LEU A 191 18.65 -9.52 0.61
CA LEU A 191 18.90 -8.12 0.29
C LEU A 191 20.12 -7.57 1.03
N GLU A 192 20.31 -7.92 2.30
CA GLU A 192 21.51 -7.55 3.07
C GLU A 192 22.78 -8.16 2.47
N LYS A 193 22.74 -9.44 2.08
CA LYS A 193 23.89 -10.08 1.41
C LYS A 193 24.23 -9.40 0.08
N GLN A 194 23.22 -9.13 -0.75
CA GLN A 194 23.43 -8.44 -2.03
C GLN A 194 23.96 -7.02 -1.83
N LYS A 195 23.53 -6.31 -0.79
CA LYS A 195 24.09 -4.98 -0.46
C LYS A 195 25.58 -5.04 -0.13
N VAL A 196 26.00 -6.02 0.68
CA VAL A 196 27.42 -6.20 1.03
C VAL A 196 28.25 -6.60 -0.19
N GLU A 197 27.72 -7.49 -1.03
CA GLU A 197 28.40 -7.88 -2.27
C GLU A 197 28.54 -6.68 -3.22
N LEU A 198 27.46 -5.91 -3.39
CA LEU A 198 27.45 -4.72 -4.22
C LEU A 198 28.46 -3.68 -3.74
N SER A 199 28.51 -3.39 -2.43
CA SER A 199 29.51 -2.44 -1.90
C SER A 199 30.95 -2.93 -2.13
N SER A 200 31.21 -4.23 -1.96
CA SER A 200 32.55 -4.79 -2.21
C SER A 200 32.94 -4.74 -3.70
N LEU A 201 31.98 -4.91 -4.60
CA LEU A 201 32.19 -4.79 -6.04
C LEU A 201 32.39 -3.34 -6.47
N GLU A 202 31.69 -2.39 -5.83
CA GLU A 202 31.88 -0.96 -6.05
C GLU A 202 33.29 -0.51 -5.63
N GLU A 203 33.79 -0.96 -4.49
CA GLU A 203 35.16 -0.71 -4.04
C GLU A 203 36.19 -1.26 -5.05
N ARG A 204 36.06 -2.53 -5.44
CA ARG A 204 36.95 -3.16 -6.43
C ARG A 204 36.89 -2.48 -7.80
N LYS A 205 35.72 -1.99 -8.21
CA LYS A 205 35.57 -1.23 -9.45
C LYS A 205 36.39 0.06 -9.38
N LEU A 206 36.31 0.78 -8.26
CA LEU A 206 37.05 2.03 -8.08
C LEU A 206 38.57 1.79 -8.10
N GLU A 207 39.06 0.77 -7.39
CA GLU A 207 40.47 0.37 -7.42
C GLU A 207 40.95 0.01 -8.84
N LEU A 208 40.16 -0.75 -9.59
CA LEU A 208 40.49 -1.14 -10.96
C LEU A 208 40.47 0.05 -11.92
N GLU A 209 39.54 0.99 -11.75
CA GLU A 209 39.47 2.22 -12.55
C GLU A 209 40.71 3.11 -12.31
N GLU A 210 41.14 3.25 -11.05
CA GLU A 210 42.36 3.97 -10.71
C GLU A 210 43.61 3.28 -11.29
N ALA A 211 43.73 1.96 -11.12
CA ALA A 211 44.83 1.20 -11.68
C ALA A 211 44.89 1.29 -13.22
N LYS A 212 43.72 1.25 -13.88
CA LYS A 212 43.60 1.45 -15.33
C LYS A 212 44.10 2.83 -15.74
N ASN A 213 43.64 3.90 -15.07
CA ASN A 213 44.05 5.27 -15.39
C ASN A 213 45.56 5.48 -15.20
N VAL A 214 46.17 4.83 -14.20
CA VAL A 214 47.62 4.87 -14.00
C VAL A 214 48.33 4.12 -15.13
N ALA A 215 47.87 2.92 -15.48
CA ALA A 215 48.46 2.13 -16.57
C ALA A 215 48.38 2.86 -17.92
N GLU A 216 47.23 3.48 -18.24
CA GLU A 216 47.05 4.27 -19.48
C GLU A 216 47.99 5.47 -19.53
N LYS A 217 48.21 6.16 -18.40
CA LYS A 217 49.17 7.28 -18.33
C LYS A 217 50.60 6.79 -18.56
N LEU A 218 51.00 5.71 -17.90
CA LEU A 218 52.33 5.12 -18.06
C LEU A 218 52.56 4.67 -19.51
N GLU A 219 51.57 4.04 -20.13
CA GLU A 219 51.65 3.65 -21.54
C GLU A 219 51.77 4.86 -22.46
N SER A 220 50.95 5.90 -22.23
CA SER A 220 51.00 7.14 -23.02
C SER A 220 52.33 7.89 -22.86
N ASP A 221 52.88 7.96 -21.64
CA ASP A 221 54.16 8.62 -21.37
C ASP A 221 55.31 7.83 -22.02
N ALA A 222 55.33 6.50 -21.87
CA ALA A 222 56.33 5.64 -22.52
C ALA A 222 56.26 5.76 -24.05
N LYS A 223 55.06 5.85 -24.62
CA LYS A 223 54.88 6.08 -26.06
C LYS A 223 55.45 7.44 -26.47
N ARG A 224 55.17 8.50 -25.72
CA ARG A 224 55.71 9.85 -26.01
C ARG A 224 57.23 9.87 -25.96
N GLU A 225 57.85 9.24 -24.96
CA GLU A 225 59.31 9.15 -24.86
C GLU A 225 59.92 8.42 -26.08
N VAL A 226 59.30 7.33 -26.53
CA VAL A 226 59.74 6.61 -27.73
C VAL A 226 59.58 7.47 -28.99
N ASP A 227 58.45 8.17 -29.12
CA ASP A 227 58.18 9.07 -30.26
C ASP A 227 59.16 10.25 -30.29
N GLU A 228 59.48 10.85 -29.14
CA GLU A 228 60.50 11.91 -28.99
C GLU A 228 61.89 11.41 -29.38
N GLN A 229 62.31 10.25 -28.86
CA GLN A 229 63.60 9.64 -29.23
C GLN A 229 63.67 9.32 -30.74
N PHE A 230 62.56 8.89 -31.33
CA PHE A 230 62.47 8.62 -32.76
C PHE A 230 62.62 9.91 -33.59
N GLU A 231 61.97 11.00 -33.20
CA GLU A 231 62.09 12.29 -33.89
C GLU A 231 63.48 12.93 -33.71
N GLU A 232 64.09 12.82 -32.52
CA GLU A 232 65.48 13.24 -32.31
C GLU A 232 66.47 12.47 -33.20
N GLU A 233 66.33 11.15 -33.27
CA GLU A 233 67.14 10.29 -34.13
C GLU A 233 66.96 10.62 -35.62
N LYS A 234 65.71 10.88 -36.04
CA LYS A 234 65.37 11.30 -37.39
C LYS A 234 65.99 12.65 -37.72
N ASN A 235 65.93 13.62 -36.81
CA ASN A 235 66.54 14.93 -36.97
C ASN A 235 68.08 14.84 -37.01
N ARG A 236 68.71 13.98 -36.19
CA ARG A 236 70.15 13.73 -36.26
C ARG A 236 70.56 13.18 -37.63
N LYS A 237 69.83 12.16 -38.12
CA LYS A 237 70.07 11.62 -39.47
C LYS A 237 69.84 12.65 -40.57
N LEU A 238 68.84 13.51 -40.45
CA LEU A 238 68.55 14.55 -41.42
C LEU A 238 69.64 15.63 -41.43
N THR A 239 70.11 16.06 -40.25
CA THR A 239 71.20 17.04 -40.11
C THR A 239 72.53 16.49 -40.60
N GLU A 240 72.86 15.23 -40.32
CA GLU A 240 74.03 14.55 -40.88
C GLU A 240 73.96 14.51 -42.42
N LYS A 241 72.80 14.17 -42.98
CA LYS A 241 72.57 14.21 -44.44
C LYS A 241 72.71 15.62 -45.00
N ALA A 242 72.12 16.62 -44.35
CA ALA A 242 72.18 18.02 -44.78
C ALA A 242 73.62 18.55 -44.72
N GLN A 243 74.39 18.23 -43.69
CA GLN A 243 75.81 18.58 -43.58
C GLN A 243 76.65 17.90 -44.65
N ASN A 244 76.39 16.62 -44.94
CA ASN A 244 77.08 15.91 -46.01
C ASN A 244 76.75 16.51 -47.39
N LEU A 245 75.48 16.81 -47.66
CA LEU A 245 75.06 17.53 -48.87
C LEU A 245 75.69 18.92 -48.96
N LEU A 246 75.76 19.66 -47.85
CA LEU A 246 76.42 20.96 -47.82
C LEU A 246 77.90 20.86 -48.21
N LYS A 247 78.63 19.85 -47.71
CA LYS A 247 80.02 19.60 -48.10
C LYS A 247 80.19 19.21 -49.58
N GLU A 248 79.18 18.58 -50.17
CA GLU A 248 79.20 18.24 -51.61
C GLU A 248 78.96 19.48 -52.50
N ILE A 249 78.30 20.52 -51.99
CA ILE A 249 77.88 21.71 -52.75
C ILE A 249 78.81 22.91 -52.52
N ASP A 250 79.24 23.16 -51.27
CA ASP A 250 80.15 24.24 -50.86
C ASP A 250 81.60 23.87 -51.22
N ASN A 251 82.00 24.21 -52.44
CA ASN A 251 83.30 23.85 -53.00
C ASN A 251 84.41 24.81 -52.59
N ASP A 252 84.07 26.04 -52.22
CA ASP A 252 85.06 27.05 -51.79
C ASP A 252 85.27 27.07 -50.26
N GLY A 253 84.45 26.32 -49.52
CA GLY A 253 84.58 26.08 -48.08
C GLY A 253 84.22 27.30 -47.23
N ASN A 254 83.49 28.26 -47.80
CA ASN A 254 83.16 29.53 -47.13
C ASN A 254 81.96 29.43 -46.17
N GLY A 255 81.29 28.27 -46.12
CA GLY A 255 80.16 27.99 -45.24
C GLY A 255 78.81 28.55 -45.72
N LYS A 256 78.72 29.03 -46.96
CA LYS A 256 77.51 29.58 -47.60
C LYS A 256 77.40 29.11 -49.04
N ILE A 257 76.22 28.61 -49.42
CA ILE A 257 75.97 28.21 -50.81
C ILE A 257 75.69 29.46 -51.66
N SER A 258 76.54 29.72 -52.64
CA SER A 258 76.36 30.80 -53.62
C SER A 258 75.45 30.37 -54.80
N ASN A 259 74.87 31.35 -55.50
CA ASN A 259 74.07 31.10 -56.72
C ASN A 259 74.90 30.42 -57.83
N GLU A 260 76.22 30.64 -57.86
CA GLU A 260 77.14 29.95 -58.76
C GLU A 260 77.32 28.46 -58.41
N GLU A 261 77.48 28.12 -57.13
CA GLU A 261 77.67 26.73 -56.68
C GLU A 261 76.42 25.87 -56.86
N LEU A 262 75.23 26.44 -56.61
CA LEU A 262 73.95 25.81 -56.92
C LEU A 262 73.79 25.47 -58.40
N ARG A 263 74.23 26.37 -59.30
CA ARG A 263 74.21 26.15 -60.76
C ARG A 263 75.12 25.00 -61.17
N LEU A 264 76.29 24.89 -60.53
CA LEU A 264 77.26 23.81 -60.73
C LEU A 264 76.72 22.45 -60.27
N TYR A 265 76.09 22.38 -59.09
CA TYR A 265 75.53 21.14 -58.55
C TYR A 265 74.28 20.66 -59.31
N CYS A 266 73.38 21.57 -59.71
CA CYS A 266 72.17 21.22 -60.48
C CYS A 266 72.43 20.94 -61.98
N GLY A 267 73.67 21.09 -62.48
CA GLY A 267 74.01 20.86 -63.88
C GLY A 267 73.35 21.84 -64.86
N LEU A 268 72.87 23.00 -64.39
CA LEU A 268 72.22 24.01 -65.23
C LEU A 268 73.24 25.07 -65.68
N GLY A 269 73.72 24.91 -66.91
CA GLY A 269 74.53 25.92 -67.61
C GLY A 269 73.74 27.17 -67.99
N GLN A 270 74.46 28.29 -68.13
CA GLN A 270 73.94 29.64 -68.43
C GLN A 270 72.93 29.68 -69.59
N GLN A 271 71.86 30.46 -69.43
CA GLN A 271 71.12 30.99 -70.58
C GLN A 271 70.83 32.50 -70.43
N GLN A 272 71.03 33.20 -71.55
CA GLN A 272 71.17 34.66 -71.73
C GLN A 272 69.93 35.49 -71.42
N LEU A 273 70.18 36.74 -71.00
CA LEU A 273 69.22 37.87 -70.93
C LEU A 273 68.56 38.18 -72.30
N LEU A 274 67.32 38.67 -72.39
CA LEU A 274 66.87 40.10 -72.38
C LEU A 274 65.42 40.17 -72.96
N PRO A 275 64.67 41.31 -73.00
CA PRO A 275 64.39 42.39 -72.03
C PRO A 275 62.86 42.79 -72.05
N PRO A 276 62.38 44.05 -71.80
CA PRO A 276 61.65 44.40 -70.58
C PRO A 276 60.26 45.09 -70.79
N GLU A 277 59.69 45.53 -69.66
CA GLU A 277 58.73 46.63 -69.41
C GLU A 277 57.22 46.37 -69.30
N ASN A 278 56.74 46.79 -68.11
CA ASN A 278 55.47 47.43 -67.76
C ASN A 278 54.20 46.57 -67.90
N GLU A 279 53.26 46.54 -66.95
CA GLU A 279 52.74 47.62 -66.10
C GLU A 279 51.91 47.00 -64.96
N LEU A 280 51.72 47.76 -63.88
CA LEU A 280 50.97 47.45 -62.67
C LEU A 280 49.53 46.93 -62.92
N LYS A 281 49.05 46.03 -62.05
CA LYS A 281 47.77 46.19 -61.33
C LYS A 281 47.65 45.26 -60.13
N GLU A 282 47.14 45.86 -59.06
CA GLU A 282 46.80 45.31 -57.76
C GLU A 282 45.56 44.40 -57.79
N GLU A 283 45.27 43.84 -56.61
CA GLU A 283 44.00 43.25 -56.13
C GLU A 283 43.76 41.79 -56.53
N SER A 284 43.99 40.80 -55.65
CA SER A 284 43.28 40.41 -54.40
C SER A 284 42.22 39.33 -54.63
N GLU A 285 42.09 38.46 -53.61
CA GLU A 285 41.09 37.39 -53.42
C GLU A 285 41.41 36.04 -54.11
N ASN A 286 41.86 34.97 -53.46
CA ASN A 286 41.51 34.23 -52.22
C ASN A 286 40.57 33.03 -52.48
N VAL A 287 40.94 31.91 -51.83
CA VAL A 287 40.20 30.65 -51.58
C VAL A 287 40.04 29.67 -52.77
N GLY A 288 40.45 28.40 -52.68
CA GLY A 288 41.07 27.68 -51.56
C GLY A 288 41.31 26.21 -51.88
N ASP A 289 42.15 25.58 -51.09
CA ASP A 289 41.96 24.20 -50.66
C ASP A 289 42.42 24.12 -49.20
N ASN A 290 41.42 24.23 -48.34
CA ASN A 290 41.45 23.95 -46.92
C ASN A 290 41.41 22.42 -46.77
N PHE A 291 42.44 21.78 -46.20
CA PHE A 291 42.24 20.72 -45.21
C PHE A 291 43.51 20.18 -44.54
N GLU A 292 44.49 21.01 -44.13
CA GLU A 292 45.62 20.48 -43.34
C GLU A 292 46.18 21.45 -42.26
N LEU A 293 45.50 22.56 -41.98
CA LEU A 293 45.98 23.60 -41.04
C LEU A 293 45.04 23.91 -39.87
N GLU A 294 43.85 23.29 -39.79
CA GLU A 294 42.90 23.51 -38.68
C GLU A 294 43.18 22.70 -37.41
N GLU A 295 43.99 21.63 -37.48
CA GLU A 295 44.35 20.86 -36.27
C GLU A 295 45.55 21.43 -35.50
N MET A 296 46.36 22.30 -36.12
CA MET A 296 47.55 22.84 -35.47
C MET A 296 47.27 24.03 -34.52
N PHE A 297 46.11 24.69 -34.58
CA PHE A 297 45.84 25.92 -33.81
C PHE A 297 44.74 25.82 -32.75
N LYS A 298 44.02 24.70 -32.63
CA LYS A 298 43.02 24.49 -31.55
C LYS A 298 43.63 24.30 -30.15
N GLY A 299 44.96 24.14 -30.04
CA GLY A 299 45.66 23.92 -28.78
C GLY A 299 46.11 25.18 -28.03
N ILE A 300 46.03 26.39 -28.62
CA ILE A 300 46.70 27.57 -28.04
C ILE A 300 45.73 28.68 -27.59
N PHE A 301 44.50 28.76 -28.10
CA PHE A 301 43.53 29.77 -27.64
C PHE A 301 42.14 29.18 -27.43
N GLY A 302 41.87 28.74 -26.20
CA GLY A 302 40.52 28.47 -25.72
C GLY A 302 39.73 29.77 -25.58
N LYS A 303 39.03 30.18 -26.63
CA LYS A 303 37.80 30.97 -26.59
C LYS A 303 37.20 31.07 -27.99
N GLU A 304 35.90 30.84 -28.05
CA GLU A 304 35.05 31.03 -29.22
C GLU A 304 35.28 32.40 -29.85
N MET A 305 35.78 32.44 -31.08
CA MET A 305 35.46 33.53 -31.99
C MET A 305 35.09 32.93 -33.35
N LYS A 306 33.80 33.09 -33.66
CA LYS A 306 33.21 32.87 -34.97
C LYS A 306 33.93 33.75 -36.00
N ILE A 307 34.51 33.08 -36.97
CA ILE A 307 34.77 33.54 -38.34
C ILE A 307 33.47 33.23 -39.10
N LEU A 308 32.87 34.01 -39.99
CA LEU A 308 33.08 35.31 -40.63
C LEU A 308 31.72 35.65 -41.29
N ILE A 309 31.46 36.92 -41.60
CA ILE A 309 31.62 37.38 -42.99
C ILE A 309 32.51 38.61 -42.91
#